data_AF-A0A925YMY5-F1
#
_entry.id   AF-A0A925YMY5-F1
#
_cell.length_a   1.000
_cell.length_b   1.000
_cell.length_c   1.000
_cell.angle_alpha   90.00
_cell.angle_beta   90.00
_cell.angle_gamma   90.00
#
_symmetry.space_group_name_H-M   'P 1'
#
loop_
_entity.id
_entity.type
_entity.pdbx_description
1 polymer ?
#
loop_
_entity_poly.entity_id
_entity_poly.type
_entity_poly.pdbx_seq_one_letter_code
_entity_poly.pdbx_strand_id
1 'polypeptide(L)'
;LPKRVDDIKKREGWGDLSVRNLIAAIEARRTISLDRFINAIGIPLIGEASSKLLAQEYGDADVWLAEMLKAAKERKKTPEPAKKEKAAAEVGESYGRLCNIEQVGVTTADAMVAFFGEGHTVGHIMQATQRV
;
A
#
# COMPACT_ATOMS: atom_id res chain seq x y z
N LEU A 1 12.11 -2.55 -17.27
CA LEU A 1 11.17 -3.10 -18.29
C LEU A 1 11.78 -3.40 -19.67
N PRO A 2 12.91 -2.81 -20.14
CA PRO A 2 13.46 -3.10 -21.47
C PRO A 2 13.70 -4.60 -21.74
N LYS A 3 14.07 -5.35 -20.69
CA LYS A 3 14.44 -6.76 -20.75
C LYS A 3 13.33 -7.74 -21.18
N ARG A 4 12.07 -7.32 -21.29
CA ARG A 4 10.94 -8.18 -21.69
C ARG A 4 10.17 -7.70 -22.93
N VAL A 5 10.63 -6.62 -23.56
CA VAL A 5 9.96 -6.03 -24.73
C VAL A 5 9.82 -7.04 -25.86
N ASP A 6 10.88 -7.78 -26.15
CA ASP A 6 10.91 -8.75 -27.25
C ASP A 6 10.00 -9.96 -26.97
N ASP A 7 9.80 -10.33 -25.71
CA ASP A 7 8.88 -11.41 -25.34
C ASP A 7 7.41 -10.97 -25.44
N ILE A 8 7.12 -9.71 -25.17
CA ILE A 8 5.77 -9.16 -25.32
C ILE A 8 5.40 -9.08 -26.80
N LYS A 9 6.34 -8.67 -27.67
CA LYS A 9 6.13 -8.59 -29.13
C LYS A 9 5.79 -9.93 -29.79
N LYS A 10 6.24 -11.04 -29.20
CA LYS A 10 5.96 -12.40 -29.70
C LYS A 10 4.53 -12.87 -29.42
N ARG A 11 3.75 -12.13 -28.62
CA ARG A 11 2.37 -12.50 -28.30
C ARG A 11 1.42 -12.11 -29.43
N GLU A 12 0.44 -12.96 -29.70
CA GLU A 12 -0.60 -12.69 -30.70
C GLU A 12 -1.32 -11.37 -30.38
N GLY A 13 -1.46 -10.49 -31.38
CA GLY A 13 -2.06 -9.16 -31.22
C GLY A 13 -1.15 -8.07 -30.62
N TRP A 14 0.11 -8.38 -30.26
CA TRP A 14 1.05 -7.42 -29.65
C TRP A 14 2.11 -6.93 -30.65
N GLY A 15 1.70 -6.07 -31.58
CA GLY A 15 2.63 -5.42 -32.52
C GLY A 15 3.50 -4.33 -31.87
N ASP A 16 4.48 -3.82 -32.63
CA ASP A 16 5.44 -2.81 -32.15
C ASP A 16 4.79 -1.56 -31.56
N LEU A 17 3.68 -1.10 -32.15
CA LEU A 17 2.93 0.05 -31.63
C LEU A 17 2.31 -0.24 -30.26
N SER A 18 1.65 -1.40 -30.11
CA SER A 18 1.04 -1.81 -28.84
C SER A 18 2.06 -1.94 -27.72
N VAL A 19 3.24 -2.51 -28.02
CA VAL A 19 4.32 -2.64 -27.04
C VAL A 19 4.90 -1.28 -26.65
N ARG A 20 5.12 -0.38 -27.62
CA ARG A 20 5.56 0.99 -27.34
C ARG A 20 4.55 1.74 -26.45
N ASN A 21 3.26 1.65 -26.76
CA ASN A 21 2.20 2.27 -25.98
C ASN A 21 2.15 1.70 -24.56
N LEU A 22 2.29 0.39 -24.38
CA LEU A 22 2.35 -0.23 -23.06
C LEU A 22 3.53 0.29 -22.23
N ILE A 23 4.73 0.31 -22.81
CA ILE A 23 5.92 0.81 -22.09
C ILE A 23 5.73 2.28 -21.72
N ALA A 24 5.29 3.11 -22.67
CA ALA A 24 5.03 4.52 -22.41
C ALA A 24 3.98 4.72 -21.30
N ALA A 25 2.91 3.93 -21.29
CA ALA A 25 1.88 3.98 -20.27
C ALA A 25 2.41 3.56 -18.88
N ILE A 26 3.28 2.55 -18.81
CA ILE A 26 3.90 2.14 -17.55
C ILE A 26 4.84 3.23 -17.03
N GLU A 27 5.69 3.79 -17.90
CA GLU A 27 6.61 4.86 -17.52
C GLU A 27 5.85 6.11 -17.05
N ALA A 28 4.77 6.50 -17.74
CA ALA A 28 3.90 7.60 -17.33
C ALA A 28 3.16 7.35 -16.00
N ARG A 29 3.04 6.08 -15.56
CA ARG A 29 2.41 5.68 -14.30
C ARG A 29 3.42 5.31 -13.21
N ARG A 30 4.73 5.51 -13.42
CA ARG A 30 5.73 5.35 -12.36
C ARG A 30 5.48 6.34 -11.24
N THR A 31 5.28 7.60 -11.59
CA THR A 31 4.99 8.66 -10.61
C THR A 31 3.49 8.84 -10.50
N ILE A 32 2.93 8.43 -9.37
CA ILE A 32 1.52 8.63 -9.02
C ILE A 32 1.41 9.17 -7.60
N SER A 33 0.27 9.77 -7.27
CA SER A 33 0.01 10.24 -5.91
C SER A 33 -0.15 9.08 -4.93
N LEU A 34 0.15 9.33 -3.65
CA LEU A 34 0.11 8.32 -2.60
C LEU A 34 -1.29 7.69 -2.44
N ASP A 35 -2.37 8.47 -2.55
CA ASP A 35 -3.74 7.94 -2.48
C ASP A 35 -4.01 6.92 -3.59
N ARG A 36 -3.53 7.18 -4.81
CA ARG A 36 -3.67 6.25 -5.93
C ARG A 36 -2.81 5.01 -5.74
N PHE A 37 -1.63 5.15 -5.15
CA PHE A 37 -0.77 4.03 -4.81
C PHE A 37 -1.42 3.10 -3.78
N ILE A 38 -1.90 3.66 -2.66
CA ILE A 38 -2.59 2.92 -1.59
C ILE A 38 -3.81 2.18 -2.14
N ASN A 39 -4.62 2.84 -2.98
CA ASN A 39 -5.79 2.23 -3.59
C ASN A 39 -5.43 1.12 -4.60
N ALA A 40 -4.28 1.23 -5.29
CA ALA A 40 -3.88 0.30 -6.33
C ALA A 40 -3.28 -1.01 -5.81
N ILE A 41 -2.71 -1.04 -4.60
CA ILE A 41 -2.08 -2.25 -4.05
C ILE A 41 -3.09 -3.27 -3.48
N GLY A 42 -4.36 -2.89 -3.34
CA GLY A 42 -5.44 -3.83 -3.03
C GLY A 42 -5.51 -4.29 -1.57
N ILE A 43 -5.28 -3.38 -0.62
CA ILE A 43 -5.46 -3.68 0.81
C ILE A 43 -6.96 -3.94 1.10
N PRO A 44 -7.32 -5.03 1.79
CA PRO A 44 -8.71 -5.29 2.13
C PRO A 44 -9.33 -4.15 2.96
N LEU A 45 -10.60 -3.82 2.67
CA LEU A 45 -11.37 -2.76 3.33
C LEU A 45 -10.85 -1.32 3.11
N ILE A 46 -9.84 -1.13 2.25
CA ILE A 46 -9.33 0.18 1.87
C ILE A 46 -9.80 0.52 0.46
N GLY A 47 -10.62 1.57 0.37
CA GLY A 47 -11.10 2.12 -0.90
C GLY A 47 -10.52 3.51 -1.19
N GLU A 48 -11.06 4.17 -2.21
CA GLU A 48 -10.60 5.49 -2.67
C GLU A 48 -10.68 6.56 -1.55
N ALA A 49 -11.78 6.60 -0.81
CA ALA A 49 -11.98 7.59 0.25
C ALA A 49 -10.97 7.41 1.40
N SER A 50 -10.78 6.17 1.87
CA SER A 50 -9.81 5.87 2.92
C SER A 50 -8.37 6.08 2.46
N SER A 51 -8.08 5.76 1.19
CA SER A 51 -6.75 6.00 0.59
C SER A 51 -6.39 7.49 0.54
N LYS A 52 -7.36 8.36 0.24
CA LYS A 52 -7.18 9.82 0.28
C LYS A 52 -6.88 10.31 1.69
N LEU A 53 -7.62 9.85 2.69
CA LEU A 53 -7.38 10.22 4.09
C LEU A 53 -6.02 9.72 4.58
N LEU A 54 -5.65 8.48 4.24
CA LEU A 54 -4.31 7.94 4.56
C LEU A 54 -3.22 8.78 3.91
N ALA A 55 -3.37 9.14 2.64
CA ALA A 55 -2.39 9.98 1.96
C ALA A 55 -2.28 11.38 2.59
N GLN A 56 -3.39 11.97 3.03
CA GLN A 56 -3.39 13.25 3.73
C GLN A 56 -2.70 13.16 5.11
N GLU A 57 -2.94 12.08 5.85
CA GLU A 57 -2.40 11.91 7.19
C GLU A 57 -0.91 11.60 7.23
N TYR A 58 -0.42 10.81 6.28
CA TYR A 58 0.98 10.39 6.25
C TYR A 58 1.84 11.22 5.30
N GLY A 59 1.23 11.83 4.27
CA GLY A 59 1.87 12.75 3.32
C GLY A 59 2.79 12.07 2.31
N ASP A 60 3.66 11.19 2.78
CA ASP A 60 4.72 10.55 2.01
C ASP A 60 4.64 9.01 2.07
N ALA A 61 5.04 8.36 0.97
CA ALA A 61 4.95 6.92 0.83
C ALA A 61 5.90 6.15 1.75
N ASP A 62 7.12 6.66 1.97
CA ASP A 62 8.10 6.02 2.86
C ASP A 62 7.66 6.17 4.31
N VAL A 63 7.13 7.35 4.68
CA VAL A 63 6.55 7.59 6.01
C VAL A 63 5.38 6.65 6.25
N TRP A 64 4.42 6.59 5.32
CA TRP A 64 3.27 5.71 5.41
C TRP A 64 3.70 4.24 5.56
N LEU A 65 4.62 3.78 4.72
CA LEU A 65 5.11 2.40 4.75
C LEU A 65 5.79 2.06 6.07
N ALA A 66 6.68 2.94 6.57
CA ALA A 66 7.36 2.74 7.84
C ALA A 66 6.36 2.63 9.02
N GLU A 67 5.35 3.51 9.04
CA GLU A 67 4.30 3.52 10.05
C GLU A 67 3.44 2.24 9.98
N MET A 68 3.07 1.77 8.78
CA MET A 68 2.29 0.53 8.63
C MET A 68 3.09 -0.70 9.08
N LEU A 69 4.40 -0.76 8.77
CA LEU A 69 5.27 -1.84 9.25
C LEU A 69 5.44 -1.81 10.76
N LYS A 70 5.51 -0.63 11.37
CA LYS A 70 5.58 -0.47 12.82
C LYS A 70 4.26 -0.87 13.48
N ALA A 71 3.13 -0.41 12.95
CA ALA A 71 1.78 -0.78 13.40
C ALA A 71 1.55 -2.30 13.31
N ALA A 72 2.04 -2.96 12.25
CA ALA A 72 1.97 -4.42 12.12
C ALA A 72 2.80 -5.16 13.18
N LYS A 73 3.98 -4.65 13.53
CA LYS A 73 4.79 -5.21 14.62
C LYS A 73 4.13 -5.00 15.98
N GLU A 74 3.55 -3.82 16.23
CA GLU A 74 2.80 -3.49 17.45
C GLU A 74 1.60 -4.44 17.61
N ARG A 75 0.75 -4.54 16.58
CA ARG A 75 -0.43 -5.42 16.58
C ARG A 75 -0.10 -6.90 16.75
N LYS A 76 1.02 -7.36 16.19
CA LYS A 76 1.47 -8.75 16.36
C LYS A 76 1.87 -9.08 17.81
N LYS A 77 2.36 -8.10 18.57
CA LYS A 77 2.72 -8.29 20.00
C LYS A 77 1.49 -8.34 20.90
N THR A 78 0.45 -7.58 20.56
CA THR A 78 -0.82 -7.55 21.29
C THR A 78 -1.96 -8.01 20.38
N PRO A 79 -2.20 -9.34 20.26
CA PRO A 79 -3.24 -9.89 19.38
C PRO A 79 -4.67 -9.75 19.95
N GLU A 80 -4.81 -9.33 21.20
CA GLU A 80 -6.10 -9.16 21.87
C GLU A 80 -6.94 -8.07 21.19
N PRO A 81 -8.28 -8.19 21.20
CA PRO A 81 -9.15 -7.19 20.59
C PRO A 81 -9.04 -5.85 21.34
N ALA A 82 -8.46 -4.86 20.68
CA ALA A 82 -8.38 -3.49 21.19
C ALA A 82 -9.62 -2.68 20.81
N LYS A 83 -10.03 -1.76 21.68
CA LYS A 83 -11.02 -0.72 21.32
C LYS A 83 -10.31 0.47 20.69
N LYS A 84 -10.98 1.19 19.78
CA LYS A 84 -10.43 2.35 19.06
C LYS A 84 -9.82 3.38 20.02
N GLU A 85 -10.50 3.67 21.13
CA GLU A 85 -10.08 4.66 22.13
C GLU A 85 -8.84 4.23 22.93
N LYS A 86 -8.55 2.93 22.97
CA LYS A 86 -7.42 2.37 23.74
C LYS A 86 -6.31 1.81 22.85
N ALA A 87 -6.50 1.83 21.53
CA ALA A 87 -5.56 1.26 20.56
C ALA A 87 -4.12 1.80 20.74
N ALA A 88 -3.96 3.10 21.00
CA ALA A 88 -2.66 3.71 21.26
C ALA A 88 -1.98 3.19 22.54
N ALA A 89 -2.76 2.93 23.60
CA ALA A 89 -2.26 2.51 24.89
C ALA A 89 -2.03 0.99 24.99
N GLU A 90 -2.91 0.19 24.37
CA GLU A 90 -2.89 -1.27 24.47
C GLU A 90 -2.02 -1.92 23.37
N VAL A 91 -2.00 -1.34 22.16
CA VAL A 91 -1.30 -1.92 21.01
C VAL A 91 -0.03 -1.14 20.68
N GLY A 92 -0.14 0.18 20.56
CA GLY A 92 0.99 1.07 20.30
C GLY A 92 0.60 2.32 19.53
N GLU A 93 1.48 3.31 19.53
CA GLU A 93 1.23 4.64 18.95
C GLU A 93 0.90 4.57 17.46
N SER A 94 1.59 3.73 16.70
CA SER A 94 1.45 3.68 15.23
C SER A 94 0.13 3.01 14.85
N TYR A 95 -0.23 1.92 15.53
CA TYR A 95 -1.54 1.28 15.37
C TYR A 95 -2.69 2.18 15.87
N GLY A 96 -2.49 2.90 16.97
CA GLY A 96 -3.44 3.88 17.50
C GLY A 96 -3.69 5.04 16.54
N ARG A 97 -2.63 5.59 15.94
CA ARG A 97 -2.72 6.63 14.91
C ARG A 97 -3.54 6.16 13.71
N LEU A 98 -3.29 4.94 13.23
CA LEU A 98 -4.06 4.34 12.15
C LEU A 98 -5.55 4.23 12.50
N CYS A 99 -5.89 3.78 13.71
CA CYS A 99 -7.27 3.69 14.19
C CYS A 99 -7.97 5.04 14.37
N ASN A 100 -7.24 6.15 14.49
CA ASN A 100 -7.83 7.47 14.70
C ASN A 100 -8.30 8.16 13.42
N ILE A 101 -7.92 7.64 12.25
CA ILE A 101 -8.38 8.16 10.97
C ILE A 101 -9.89 7.91 10.84
N GLU A 102 -10.64 8.92 10.38
CA GLU A 102 -12.12 8.95 10.42
C GLU A 102 -12.77 7.69 9.84
N GLN A 103 -12.25 7.20 8.71
CA GLN A 103 -12.76 6.00 8.02
C GLN A 103 -12.01 4.70 8.37
N VAL A 104 -11.05 4.76 9.30
CA VAL A 104 -10.26 3.58 9.70
C VAL A 104 -10.63 3.23 11.13
N GLY A 105 -11.51 2.24 11.27
CA GLY A 105 -11.78 1.58 12.55
C GLY A 105 -10.81 0.45 12.82
N VAL A 106 -10.96 -0.21 13.97
CA VAL A 106 -10.13 -1.36 14.40
C VAL A 106 -10.12 -2.47 13.34
N THR A 107 -11.27 -2.79 12.73
CA THR A 107 -11.36 -3.83 11.68
C THR A 107 -10.55 -3.47 10.43
N THR A 108 -10.64 -2.23 9.98
CA THR A 108 -9.89 -1.73 8.81
C THR A 108 -8.39 -1.66 9.13
N ALA A 109 -8.04 -1.20 10.34
CA ALA A 109 -6.66 -1.18 10.81
C ALA A 109 -6.08 -2.60 10.90
N ASP A 110 -6.85 -3.57 11.40
CA ASP A 110 -6.46 -4.98 11.46
C ASP A 110 -6.21 -5.57 10.08
N ALA A 111 -7.09 -5.30 9.11
CA ALA A 111 -6.89 -5.73 7.72
C ALA A 111 -5.62 -5.14 7.11
N MET A 112 -5.38 -3.84 7.33
CA MET A 112 -4.18 -3.14 6.87
C MET A 112 -2.91 -3.76 7.46
N VAL A 113 -2.84 -3.92 8.78
CA VAL A 113 -1.62 -4.44 9.43
C VAL A 113 -1.41 -5.93 9.19
N ALA A 114 -2.48 -6.70 8.99
CA ALA A 114 -2.38 -8.09 8.54
C ALA A 114 -1.72 -8.15 7.15
N PHE A 115 -2.16 -7.33 6.20
CA PHE A 115 -1.59 -7.24 4.86
C PHE A 115 -0.09 -6.89 4.88
N PHE A 116 0.33 -5.96 5.75
CA PHE A 116 1.76 -5.62 5.94
C PHE A 116 2.54 -6.65 6.79
N GLY A 117 1.85 -7.49 7.56
CA GLY A 117 2.43 -8.60 8.31
C GLY A 117 2.74 -9.83 7.45
N GLU A 118 2.09 -9.96 6.28
CA GLU A 118 2.35 -11.00 5.30
C GLU A 118 3.67 -10.70 4.55
N GLY A 119 4.73 -11.45 4.87
CA GLY A 119 6.11 -11.14 4.50
C GLY A 119 6.41 -11.01 2.99
N HIS A 120 5.52 -11.44 2.11
CA HIS A 120 5.69 -11.36 0.65
C HIS A 120 5.24 -10.00 0.09
N THR A 121 4.28 -9.36 0.75
CA THR A 121 3.63 -8.14 0.28
C THR A 121 4.55 -6.93 0.39
N VAL A 122 5.25 -6.83 1.52
CA VAL A 122 6.19 -5.74 1.84
C VAL A 122 7.34 -5.68 0.83
N GLY A 123 7.90 -6.84 0.45
CA GLY A 123 9.02 -6.91 -0.47
C GLY A 123 8.69 -6.34 -1.86
N HIS A 124 7.46 -6.58 -2.35
CA HIS A 124 7.01 -6.03 -3.63
C HIS A 124 6.66 -4.53 -3.53
N ILE A 125 6.07 -4.10 -2.42
CA ILE A 125 5.73 -2.69 -2.18
C ILE A 125 7.00 -1.84 -2.07
N MET A 126 8.01 -2.28 -1.31
CA MET A 126 9.30 -1.57 -1.20
C MET A 126 10.00 -1.44 -2.56
N GLN A 127 9.97 -2.49 -3.40
CA GLN A 127 10.53 -2.41 -4.75
C GLN A 127 9.73 -1.46 -5.67
N ALA A 128 8.43 -1.31 -5.44
CA ALA A 128 7.61 -0.36 -6.17
C ALA A 128 7.96 1.08 -5.76
N THR A 129 8.05 1.37 -4.46
CA THR A 129 8.38 2.70 -3.93
C THR A 129 9.79 3.16 -4.32
N GLN A 130 10.79 2.27 -4.32
CA GLN A 130 12.19 2.61 -4.69
C GLN A 130 12.43 2.82 -6.20
N ARG A 131 11.42 2.63 -7.05
CA ARG A 131 11.52 2.76 -8.51
C ARG A 131 10.62 3.85 -9.09
N VAL A 132 10.06 4.67 -8.21
CA VAL A 132 9.38 5.95 -8.50
C VAL A 132 10.38 7.07 -8.28
#